data_AF-A0A6L8EDZ2-F1
#
_entry.id   AF-A0A6L8EDZ2-F1
#
_cell.length_a   1.000
_cell.length_b   1.000
_cell.length_c   1.000
_cell.angle_alpha   90.00
_cell.angle_beta   90.00
_cell.angle_gamma   90.00
#
_symmetry.space_group_name_H-M   'P 1'
#
loop_
_entity.id
_entity.type
_entity.pdbx_description
1 polymer ?
#
loop_
_entity_poly.entity_id
_entity_poly.type
_entity_poly.pdbx_seq_one_letter_code
_entity_poly.pdbx_strand_id
1 'polypeptide(L)'
;MERFRDVLTALRGRIPHSLLAGEGWDRLLERVGDLPAAAACSLCGFEFRLDEPAPAADFSNPVSKGRVARHYIARGEAAAPESVEAWLAAHLKNSSATDHWLESVLPAYDIISPSSPIPPTIYMRLRPGGEKGGIAAGPEEVARTVAKACARNDSEPERRALARALGALPAGARLAYVAATPNLAPRSVRLLAADIGARELEPLLKRLQWPGSTAAVDGLLAGMADLCGRFLLLCDINEDGALPRLGFEMHAVRGNAANYRALLAAWLTTSKSDWRPVIRRLVDLGWCLPAKAEGLLAWPGLRTVFGEAGAFQLYMGINHVKLSVDEGGVRAKAYGGLRLLPLDQFAKESFFGG
;
A
#
# COMPACT_ATOMS: atom_id res chain seq x y z
N MET A 1 -8.09 -27.04 1.60
CA MET A 1 -8.30 -25.56 1.56
C MET A 1 -7.88 -24.98 0.21
N GLU A 2 -8.83 -24.68 -0.68
CA GLU A 2 -8.53 -24.25 -2.07
C GLU A 2 -8.66 -22.74 -2.29
N ARG A 3 -9.57 -22.09 -1.55
CA ARG A 3 -9.91 -20.67 -1.70
C ARG A 3 -9.44 -19.84 -0.52
N PHE A 4 -9.22 -18.55 -0.77
CA PHE A 4 -8.79 -17.60 0.25
C PHE A 4 -9.88 -17.32 1.29
N ARG A 5 -11.17 -17.44 0.91
CA ARG A 5 -12.30 -17.42 1.85
C ARG A 5 -12.12 -18.40 3.01
N ASP A 6 -11.66 -19.62 2.71
CA ASP A 6 -11.47 -20.66 3.72
C ASP A 6 -10.36 -20.26 4.70
N VAL A 7 -9.26 -19.68 4.18
CA VAL A 7 -8.15 -19.14 4.98
C VAL A 7 -8.67 -18.06 5.92
N LEU A 8 -9.36 -17.06 5.38
CA LEU A 8 -9.89 -15.95 6.17
C LEU A 8 -10.87 -16.46 7.23
N THR A 9 -11.76 -17.39 6.86
CA THR A 9 -12.74 -17.98 7.80
C THR A 9 -12.04 -18.68 8.96
N ALA A 10 -11.01 -19.47 8.69
CA ALA A 10 -10.20 -20.13 9.73
C ALA A 10 -9.47 -19.13 10.63
N LEU A 11 -9.12 -17.95 10.11
CA LEU A 11 -8.43 -16.89 10.84
C LEU A 11 -9.37 -15.87 11.49
N ARG A 12 -10.69 -15.97 11.32
CA ARG A 12 -11.66 -14.98 11.79
C ARG A 12 -11.50 -14.67 13.29
N GLY A 13 -11.39 -15.70 14.13
CA GLY A 13 -11.20 -15.54 15.57
C GLY A 13 -9.84 -14.95 15.99
N ARG A 14 -8.93 -14.71 15.03
CA ARG A 14 -7.62 -14.07 15.26
C ARG A 14 -7.62 -12.60 14.85
N ILE A 15 -8.62 -12.16 14.09
CA ILE A 15 -8.72 -10.78 13.63
C ILE A 15 -9.53 -10.00 14.66
N PRO A 16 -9.00 -8.90 15.24
CA PRO A 16 -9.71 -8.09 16.21
C PRO A 16 -11.02 -7.55 15.65
N HIS A 17 -12.13 -7.79 16.35
CA HIS A 17 -13.48 -7.42 15.89
C HIS A 17 -13.66 -5.90 15.69
N SER A 18 -12.91 -5.07 16.42
CA SER A 18 -12.94 -3.62 16.22
C SER A 18 -12.32 -3.18 14.88
N LEU A 19 -11.48 -4.01 14.28
CA LEU A 19 -10.86 -3.74 12.99
C LEU A 19 -11.67 -4.30 11.83
N LEU A 20 -12.17 -5.54 11.95
CA LEU A 20 -12.90 -6.21 10.89
C LEU A 20 -13.94 -7.19 11.46
N ALA A 21 -15.23 -6.94 11.21
CA ALA A 21 -16.35 -7.76 11.66
C ALA A 21 -17.63 -7.44 10.86
N GLY A 22 -18.71 -8.19 11.13
CA GLY A 22 -20.05 -7.95 10.56
C GLY A 22 -20.05 -7.81 9.04
N GLU A 23 -20.76 -6.81 8.52
CA GLU A 23 -20.85 -6.54 7.08
C GLU A 23 -19.48 -6.28 6.43
N GLY A 24 -18.53 -5.68 7.16
CA GLY A 24 -17.17 -5.46 6.66
C GLY A 24 -16.44 -6.78 6.37
N TRP A 25 -16.66 -7.79 7.23
CA TRP A 25 -16.16 -9.15 7.02
C TRP A 25 -16.81 -9.80 5.79
N ASP A 26 -18.14 -9.70 5.67
CA ASP A 26 -18.88 -10.35 4.60
C ASP A 26 -18.52 -9.76 3.23
N ARG A 27 -18.38 -8.43 3.13
CA ARG A 27 -17.93 -7.74 1.91
C ARG A 27 -16.49 -8.09 1.55
N LEU A 28 -15.60 -8.25 2.53
CA LEU A 28 -14.25 -8.73 2.27
C LEU A 28 -14.30 -10.13 1.62
N LEU A 29 -15.04 -11.06 2.22
CA LEU A 29 -15.17 -12.41 1.68
C LEU A 29 -15.81 -12.45 0.29
N GLU A 30 -16.79 -11.59 0.03
CA GLU A 30 -17.40 -11.44 -1.30
C GLU A 30 -16.37 -10.98 -2.34
N ARG A 31 -15.55 -9.99 -2.00
CA ARG A 31 -14.63 -9.37 -2.97
C ARG A 31 -13.37 -10.17 -3.23
N VAL A 32 -12.81 -10.82 -2.21
CA VAL A 32 -11.49 -11.46 -2.32
C VAL A 32 -11.50 -12.94 -1.97
N GLY A 33 -12.67 -13.48 -1.60
CA GLY A 33 -12.80 -14.89 -1.21
C GLY A 33 -12.47 -15.88 -2.31
N ASP A 34 -12.66 -15.51 -3.57
CA ASP A 34 -12.37 -16.33 -4.75
C ASP A 34 -10.90 -16.34 -5.16
N LEU A 35 -10.05 -15.54 -4.50
CA LEU A 35 -8.61 -15.68 -4.67
C LEU A 35 -8.17 -17.11 -4.27
N PRO A 36 -7.12 -17.67 -4.90
CA PRO A 36 -6.56 -18.94 -4.46
C PRO A 36 -6.07 -18.84 -3.02
N ALA A 37 -6.17 -19.93 -2.24
CA ALA A 37 -5.64 -19.96 -0.87
C ALA A 37 -4.14 -19.57 -0.80
N ALA A 38 -3.39 -19.84 -1.87
CA ALA A 38 -1.98 -19.44 -2.02
C ALA A 38 -1.74 -17.91 -1.95
N ALA A 39 -2.78 -17.07 -2.11
CA ALA A 39 -2.69 -15.63 -1.91
C ALA A 39 -2.23 -15.28 -0.49
N ALA A 40 -2.58 -16.11 0.50
CA ALA A 40 -2.14 -15.96 1.89
C ALA A 40 -0.63 -16.14 2.06
N CYS A 41 0.07 -16.78 1.12
CA CYS A 41 1.53 -16.94 1.17
C CYS A 41 2.29 -15.68 0.73
N SER A 42 1.58 -14.74 0.12
CA SER A 42 2.03 -13.36 -0.12
C SER A 42 1.59 -12.45 1.02
N LEU A 43 2.07 -11.21 1.04
CA LEU A 43 1.55 -10.18 1.95
C LEU A 43 0.08 -9.87 1.63
N CYS A 44 -0.84 -10.19 2.52
CA CYS A 44 -2.20 -9.67 2.50
C CYS A 44 -2.24 -8.37 3.32
N GLY A 45 -2.49 -7.25 2.66
CA GLY A 45 -2.65 -5.93 3.28
C GLY A 45 -4.11 -5.64 3.58
N PHE A 46 -4.37 -5.18 4.81
CA PHE A 46 -5.68 -4.75 5.30
C PHE A 46 -5.59 -3.28 5.70
N GLU A 47 -6.34 -2.41 5.04
CA GLU A 47 -6.36 -0.98 5.33
C GLU A 47 -7.56 -0.65 6.22
N PHE A 48 -7.29 -0.27 7.46
CA PHE A 48 -8.30 0.11 8.45
C PHE A 48 -8.42 1.62 8.55
N ARG A 49 -9.64 2.15 8.45
CA ARG A 49 -9.95 3.54 8.83
C ARG A 49 -9.94 3.66 10.35
N LEU A 50 -9.20 4.64 10.89
CA LEU A 50 -8.97 4.75 12.33
C LEU A 50 -9.92 5.72 13.02
N ASP A 51 -10.47 6.65 12.25
CA ASP A 51 -11.44 7.68 12.63
C ASP A 51 -12.89 7.20 12.52
N GLU A 52 -13.15 6.13 11.77
CA GLU A 52 -14.48 5.56 11.59
C GLU A 52 -14.74 4.36 12.52
N PRO A 53 -15.93 4.28 13.15
CA PRO A 53 -16.26 3.18 14.07
C PRO A 53 -16.51 1.85 13.34
N ALA A 54 -16.83 1.88 12.05
CA ALA A 54 -17.16 0.69 11.28
C ALA A 54 -15.98 -0.31 11.25
N PRO A 55 -16.18 -1.59 11.61
CA PRO A 55 -15.13 -2.60 11.60
C PRO A 55 -15.00 -3.21 10.20
N ALA A 56 -14.40 -2.45 9.29
CA ALA A 56 -14.17 -2.86 7.91
C ALA A 56 -12.75 -2.49 7.46
N ALA A 57 -12.27 -3.19 6.43
CA ALA A 57 -10.94 -2.99 5.88
C ALA A 57 -10.95 -3.10 4.36
N ASP A 58 -10.29 -2.16 3.68
CA ASP A 58 -9.93 -2.33 2.27
C ASP A 58 -8.79 -3.36 2.16
N PHE A 59 -8.61 -3.98 1.00
CA PHE A 59 -7.72 -5.14 0.87
C PHE A 59 -6.74 -5.01 -0.28
N SER A 60 -5.51 -5.46 -0.09
CA SER A 60 -4.53 -5.58 -1.18
C SER A 60 -3.71 -6.86 -1.06
N ASN A 61 -3.29 -7.42 -2.20
CA ASN A 61 -2.43 -8.61 -2.23
C ASN A 61 -1.53 -8.57 -3.47
N PRO A 62 -0.18 -8.56 -3.31
CA PRO A 62 0.72 -8.45 -4.44
C PRO A 62 0.60 -9.72 -5.27
N VAL A 63 0.57 -9.55 -6.58
CA VAL A 63 0.44 -10.68 -7.48
C VAL A 63 1.73 -11.47 -7.45
N SER A 64 1.70 -12.64 -6.81
CA SER A 64 2.80 -13.59 -6.82
C SER A 64 2.67 -14.58 -7.97
N LYS A 65 3.79 -15.23 -8.30
CA LYS A 65 3.86 -16.26 -9.34
C LYS A 65 2.96 -17.47 -9.01
N GLY A 66 2.76 -18.35 -9.99
CA GLY A 66 2.09 -19.63 -9.77
C GLY A 66 0.56 -19.50 -9.74
N ARG A 67 -0.09 -20.03 -8.69
CA ARG A 67 -1.57 -20.10 -8.62
C ARG A 67 -2.24 -18.72 -8.61
N VAL A 68 -1.64 -17.75 -7.90
CA VAL A 68 -2.18 -16.38 -7.81
C VAL A 68 -2.11 -15.68 -9.17
N ALA A 69 -0.94 -15.67 -9.83
CA ALA A 69 -0.82 -15.15 -11.20
C ALA A 69 -1.79 -15.83 -12.19
N ARG A 70 -1.93 -17.16 -12.14
CA ARG A 70 -2.89 -17.88 -13.01
C ARG A 70 -4.34 -17.45 -12.78
N HIS A 71 -4.73 -17.17 -11.54
CA HIS A 71 -6.06 -16.65 -11.24
C HIS A 71 -6.30 -15.29 -11.90
N TYR A 72 -5.35 -14.36 -11.77
CA TYR A 72 -5.46 -13.04 -12.40
C TYR A 72 -5.41 -13.10 -13.93
N ILE A 73 -4.62 -14.01 -14.50
CA ILE A 73 -4.59 -14.26 -15.95
C ILE A 73 -5.96 -14.72 -16.43
N ALA A 74 -6.54 -15.76 -15.81
CA ALA A 74 -7.85 -16.28 -16.21
C ALA A 74 -8.95 -15.22 -16.05
N ARG A 75 -8.90 -14.43 -14.98
CA ARG A 75 -9.84 -13.32 -14.76
C ARG A 75 -9.72 -12.24 -15.85
N GLY A 76 -8.50 -11.88 -16.25
CA GLY A 76 -8.28 -10.89 -17.30
C GLY A 76 -8.61 -11.40 -18.71
N GLU A 77 -8.48 -12.69 -18.99
CA GLU A 77 -8.91 -13.31 -20.26
C GLU A 77 -10.43 -13.28 -20.45
N ALA A 78 -11.19 -13.30 -19.36
CA ALA A 78 -12.65 -13.18 -19.38
C ALA A 78 -13.14 -11.72 -19.30
N ALA A 79 -12.24 -10.76 -19.06
CA ALA A 79 -12.58 -9.36 -18.89
C ALA A 79 -12.64 -8.60 -20.23
N ALA A 80 -13.24 -7.41 -20.21
CA ALA A 80 -13.23 -6.53 -21.38
C ALA A 80 -11.77 -6.17 -21.76
N PRO A 81 -11.42 -6.08 -23.07
CA PRO A 81 -10.04 -5.81 -23.50
C PRO A 81 -9.42 -4.54 -22.92
N GLU A 82 -10.25 -3.53 -22.67
CA GLU A 82 -9.88 -2.25 -22.08
C GLU A 82 -10.16 -2.22 -20.56
N SER A 83 -9.95 -3.32 -19.87
CA SER A 83 -10.06 -3.37 -18.40
C SER A 83 -8.70 -3.41 -17.73
N VAL A 84 -8.67 -2.96 -16.47
CA VAL A 84 -7.52 -3.11 -15.57
C VAL A 84 -7.11 -4.59 -15.46
N GLU A 85 -8.10 -5.49 -15.39
CA GLU A 85 -7.90 -6.93 -15.36
C GLU A 85 -7.24 -7.47 -16.64
N ALA A 86 -7.68 -7.03 -17.82
CA ALA A 86 -7.07 -7.45 -19.09
C ALA A 86 -5.63 -6.96 -19.22
N TRP A 87 -5.34 -5.72 -18.79
CA TRP A 87 -3.98 -5.22 -18.70
C TRP A 87 -3.12 -6.07 -17.75
N LEU A 88 -3.63 -6.38 -16.55
CA LEU A 88 -2.89 -7.18 -15.57
C LEU A 88 -2.59 -8.58 -16.11
N ALA A 89 -3.55 -9.23 -16.77
CA ALA A 89 -3.34 -10.52 -17.43
C ALA A 89 -2.25 -10.43 -18.51
N ALA A 90 -2.30 -9.41 -19.37
CA ALA A 90 -1.29 -9.21 -20.41
C ALA A 90 0.11 -8.96 -19.82
N HIS A 91 0.20 -8.15 -18.76
CA HIS A 91 1.45 -7.90 -18.05
C HIS A 91 2.00 -9.19 -17.44
N LEU A 92 1.19 -9.99 -16.75
CA LEU A 92 1.63 -11.24 -16.11
C LEU A 92 2.08 -12.31 -17.12
N LYS A 93 1.54 -12.30 -18.34
CA LYS A 93 1.99 -13.20 -19.43
C LYS A 93 3.32 -12.74 -20.06
N ASN A 94 3.53 -11.43 -20.15
CA ASN A 94 4.59 -10.83 -20.97
C ASN A 94 5.68 -10.09 -20.17
N SER A 95 5.68 -10.20 -18.84
CA SER A 95 6.51 -9.37 -17.93
C SER A 95 8.02 -9.46 -18.17
N SER A 96 8.52 -10.39 -18.99
CA SER A 96 9.92 -10.49 -19.36
C SER A 96 10.36 -9.58 -20.50
N ALA A 97 9.44 -8.95 -21.26
CA ALA A 97 9.78 -8.26 -22.52
C ALA A 97 9.81 -6.73 -22.45
N THR A 98 9.03 -6.08 -21.57
CA THR A 98 8.83 -4.61 -21.64
C THR A 98 8.90 -3.85 -20.31
N ASP A 99 8.74 -4.52 -19.16
CA ASP A 99 8.63 -3.85 -17.86
C ASP A 99 9.76 -4.21 -16.88
N HIS A 100 11.00 -4.24 -17.37
CA HIS A 100 12.18 -4.63 -16.59
C HIS A 100 12.45 -3.74 -15.35
N TRP A 101 11.82 -2.58 -15.27
CA TRP A 101 11.85 -1.64 -14.15
C TRP A 101 10.75 -1.90 -13.11
N LEU A 102 9.74 -2.72 -13.41
CA LEU A 102 8.72 -3.13 -12.45
C LEU A 102 9.25 -4.30 -11.59
N GLU A 103 9.14 -4.15 -10.27
CA GLU A 103 9.48 -5.20 -9.31
C GLU A 103 8.29 -6.10 -9.04
N SER A 104 7.11 -5.50 -8.80
CA SER A 104 5.87 -6.22 -8.49
C SER A 104 4.65 -5.35 -8.74
N VAL A 105 3.49 -5.99 -8.94
CA VAL A 105 2.19 -5.33 -9.06
C VAL A 105 1.28 -5.74 -7.89
N LEU A 106 0.58 -4.77 -7.33
CA LEU A 106 -0.30 -4.90 -6.18
C LEU A 106 -1.69 -4.30 -6.49
N PRO A 107 -2.69 -5.13 -6.81
CA PRO A 107 -4.08 -4.73 -6.81
C PRO A 107 -4.56 -4.40 -5.39
N ALA A 108 -5.19 -3.24 -5.23
CA ALA A 108 -5.83 -2.78 -4.02
C ALA A 108 -7.33 -2.56 -4.29
N TYR A 109 -8.16 -3.23 -3.51
CA TYR A 109 -9.60 -3.29 -3.61
C TYR A 109 -10.24 -2.45 -2.51
N ASP A 110 -11.06 -1.49 -2.92
CA ASP A 110 -11.91 -0.75 -2.01
C ASP A 110 -13.10 -1.66 -1.63
N ILE A 111 -13.12 -2.10 -0.37
CA ILE A 111 -14.14 -2.97 0.21
C ILE A 111 -15.22 -2.13 0.89
N ILE A 112 -14.83 -1.01 1.50
CA ILE A 112 -15.72 -0.18 2.32
C ILE A 112 -16.69 0.63 1.44
N SER A 113 -16.27 1.07 0.26
CA SER A 113 -17.09 1.90 -0.64
C SER A 113 -16.58 1.83 -2.08
N PRO A 114 -17.44 1.77 -3.14
CA PRO A 114 -18.90 1.65 -3.14
C PRO A 114 -19.40 0.17 -3.12
N SER A 115 -20.71 -0.02 -3.10
CA SER A 115 -21.36 -1.34 -3.17
C SER A 115 -21.17 -2.03 -4.53
N SER A 116 -21.06 -1.27 -5.61
CA SER A 116 -20.74 -1.80 -6.93
C SER A 116 -19.26 -2.22 -7.02
N PRO A 117 -18.94 -3.30 -7.75
CA PRO A 117 -17.56 -3.65 -8.02
C PRO A 117 -16.91 -2.51 -8.80
N ILE A 118 -15.86 -1.93 -8.23
CA ILE A 118 -15.00 -0.99 -8.94
C ILE A 118 -13.67 -1.69 -9.25
N PRO A 119 -13.04 -1.38 -10.41
CA PRO A 119 -11.72 -1.90 -10.73
C PRO A 119 -10.72 -1.59 -9.60
N PRO A 120 -9.77 -2.48 -9.27
CA PRO A 120 -8.80 -2.20 -8.23
C PRO A 120 -7.87 -1.03 -8.61
N THR A 121 -7.39 -0.31 -7.61
CA THR A 121 -6.19 0.52 -7.79
C THR A 121 -4.99 -0.40 -8.01
N ILE A 122 -4.18 -0.12 -9.03
CA ILE A 122 -2.98 -0.89 -9.32
C ILE A 122 -1.76 -0.13 -8.83
N TYR A 123 -1.17 -0.61 -7.73
CA TYR A 123 0.14 -0.15 -7.27
C TYR A 123 1.25 -0.92 -7.99
N MET A 124 2.14 -0.19 -8.63
CA MET A 124 3.30 -0.69 -9.33
C MET A 124 4.53 -0.37 -8.51
N ARG A 125 5.17 -1.40 -7.94
CA ARG A 125 6.42 -1.26 -7.22
C ARG A 125 7.56 -1.13 -8.21
N LEU A 126 8.38 -0.12 -8.01
CA LEU A 126 9.46 0.18 -8.93
C LEU A 126 10.78 -0.40 -8.43
N ARG A 127 11.57 -0.93 -9.35
CA ARG A 127 12.98 -1.16 -9.09
C ARG A 127 13.64 0.20 -8.90
N PRO A 128 14.47 0.36 -7.85
CA PRO A 128 15.16 1.61 -7.62
C PRO A 128 16.07 1.94 -8.81
N GLY A 129 16.20 3.23 -9.13
CA GLY A 129 17.34 3.69 -9.93
C GLY A 129 18.68 3.32 -9.27
N GLY A 130 19.78 3.45 -10.00
CA GLY A 130 21.13 3.20 -9.49
C GLY A 130 21.50 4.06 -8.26
N GLU A 131 22.78 4.15 -7.91
CA GLU A 131 23.25 4.76 -6.66
C GLU A 131 22.78 6.22 -6.42
N LYS A 132 22.42 6.95 -7.49
CA LYS A 132 21.95 8.34 -7.42
C LYS A 132 20.46 8.51 -7.03
N GLY A 133 19.72 7.43 -6.81
CA GLY A 133 18.28 7.47 -6.55
C GLY A 133 17.43 7.55 -7.82
N GLY A 134 16.15 7.93 -7.68
CA GLY A 134 15.21 8.02 -8.81
C GLY A 134 14.59 6.67 -9.24
N ILE A 135 14.19 6.59 -10.51
CA ILE A 135 13.49 5.44 -11.12
C ILE A 135 14.34 4.77 -12.21
N ALA A 136 14.20 3.45 -12.36
CA ALA A 136 14.87 2.70 -13.43
C ALA A 136 14.25 2.96 -14.81
N ALA A 137 12.97 3.37 -14.87
CA ALA A 137 12.28 3.79 -16.09
C ALA A 137 12.39 5.29 -16.34
N GLY A 138 12.20 5.72 -17.59
CA GLY A 138 11.96 7.14 -17.90
C GLY A 138 10.54 7.58 -17.49
N PRO A 139 10.30 8.89 -17.27
CA PRO A 139 8.97 9.41 -16.91
C PRO A 139 7.90 9.10 -17.98
N GLU A 140 8.26 9.09 -19.26
CA GLU A 140 7.36 8.75 -20.36
C GLU A 140 6.90 7.28 -20.30
N GLU A 141 7.81 6.37 -19.94
CA GLU A 141 7.52 4.94 -19.83
C GLU A 141 6.58 4.65 -18.64
N VAL A 142 6.82 5.32 -17.51
CA VAL A 142 5.93 5.28 -16.34
C VAL A 142 4.54 5.77 -16.71
N ALA A 143 4.43 6.96 -17.33
CA ALA A 143 3.15 7.55 -17.68
C ALA A 143 2.36 6.66 -18.67
N ARG A 144 3.04 6.14 -19.70
CA ARG A 144 2.44 5.21 -20.68
C ARG A 144 1.92 3.94 -20.02
N THR A 145 2.67 3.39 -19.06
CA THR A 145 2.29 2.16 -18.35
C THR A 145 1.10 2.41 -17.44
N VAL A 146 1.08 3.53 -16.71
CA VAL A 146 -0.06 3.92 -15.87
C VAL A 146 -1.31 4.19 -16.70
N ALA A 147 -1.19 4.86 -17.85
CA ALA A 147 -2.31 5.08 -18.77
C ALA A 147 -2.91 3.74 -19.24
N LYS A 148 -2.08 2.80 -19.68
CA LYS A 148 -2.50 1.45 -20.07
C LYS A 148 -3.13 0.68 -18.91
N ALA A 149 -2.54 0.75 -17.71
CA ALA A 149 -3.04 0.05 -16.52
C ALA A 149 -4.41 0.54 -16.10
N CYS A 150 -4.75 1.81 -16.37
CA CYS A 150 -6.09 2.35 -16.14
C CYS A 150 -7.03 2.18 -17.34
N ALA A 151 -6.58 1.52 -18.41
CA ALA A 151 -7.27 1.44 -19.70
C ALA A 151 -7.69 2.80 -20.26
N ARG A 152 -6.75 3.76 -20.25
CA ARG A 152 -6.98 5.10 -20.76
C ARG A 152 -5.99 5.45 -21.84
N ASN A 153 -6.40 6.39 -22.71
CA ASN A 153 -5.50 6.99 -23.67
C ASN A 153 -4.40 7.78 -22.96
N ASP A 154 -3.23 7.75 -23.59
CA ASP A 154 -2.04 8.44 -23.15
C ASP A 154 -2.25 9.96 -23.31
N SER A 155 -2.37 10.69 -22.19
CA SER A 155 -2.60 12.14 -22.18
C SER A 155 -1.27 12.89 -22.15
N GLU A 156 -1.00 13.67 -23.20
CA GLU A 156 0.22 14.48 -23.29
C GLU A 156 0.36 15.50 -22.13
N PRO A 157 -0.71 16.22 -21.71
CA PRO A 157 -0.70 17.00 -20.47
C PRO A 157 -0.33 16.20 -19.22
N GLU A 158 -0.94 15.03 -19.01
CA GLU A 158 -0.68 14.14 -17.85
C GLU A 158 0.78 13.65 -17.86
N ARG A 159 1.31 13.25 -19.03
CA ARG A 159 2.73 12.87 -19.21
C ARG A 159 3.67 13.99 -18.80
N ARG A 160 3.41 15.22 -19.26
CA ARG A 160 4.23 16.38 -18.90
C ARG A 160 4.14 16.70 -17.42
N ALA A 161 2.96 16.61 -16.82
CA ALA A 161 2.78 16.83 -15.38
C ALA A 161 3.57 15.80 -14.56
N LEU A 162 3.49 14.52 -14.94
CA LEU A 162 4.28 13.45 -14.34
C LEU A 162 5.79 13.65 -14.52
N ALA A 163 6.24 14.00 -15.72
CA ALA A 163 7.65 14.28 -15.97
C ALA A 163 8.18 15.43 -15.10
N ARG A 164 7.40 16.51 -14.96
CA ARG A 164 7.71 17.61 -14.03
C ARG A 164 7.76 17.13 -12.58
N ALA A 165 6.79 16.35 -12.14
CA ALA A 165 6.72 15.86 -10.77
C ALA A 165 7.90 14.94 -10.41
N LEU A 166 8.28 14.05 -11.34
CA LEU A 166 9.44 13.17 -11.18
C LEU A 166 10.76 13.95 -11.19
N GLY A 167 10.88 14.95 -12.08
CA GLY A 167 12.04 15.85 -12.12
C GLY A 167 12.15 16.79 -10.90
N ALA A 168 11.05 16.99 -10.14
CA ALA A 168 11.04 17.82 -8.95
C ALA A 168 11.52 17.08 -7.68
N LEU A 169 11.66 15.75 -7.71
CA LEU A 169 12.11 14.97 -6.55
C LEU A 169 13.51 15.43 -6.10
N PRO A 170 13.75 15.58 -4.78
CA PRO A 170 15.07 15.98 -4.29
C PRO A 170 16.12 14.90 -4.54
N ALA A 171 17.40 15.29 -4.51
CA ALA A 171 18.50 14.35 -4.68
C ALA A 171 18.48 13.26 -3.60
N GLY A 172 18.60 12.00 -4.01
CA GLY A 172 18.54 10.86 -3.08
C GLY A 172 17.13 10.35 -2.77
N ALA A 173 16.07 11.09 -3.11
CA ALA A 173 14.71 10.56 -3.04
C ALA A 173 14.52 9.41 -4.03
N ARG A 174 13.62 8.50 -3.68
CA ARG A 174 13.31 7.29 -4.45
C ARG A 174 11.83 7.19 -4.66
N LEU A 175 11.40 6.86 -5.88
CA LEU A 175 10.00 6.53 -6.11
C LEU A 175 9.80 5.03 -5.83
N ALA A 176 9.10 4.72 -4.74
CA ALA A 176 8.86 3.34 -4.31
C ALA A 176 7.71 2.70 -5.10
N TYR A 177 6.63 3.47 -5.30
CA TYR A 177 5.48 3.04 -6.09
C TYR A 177 4.92 4.16 -6.94
N VAL A 178 4.27 3.75 -8.03
CA VAL A 178 3.25 4.56 -8.71
C VAL A 178 1.93 3.81 -8.66
N ALA A 179 0.82 4.51 -8.50
CA ALA A 179 -0.50 3.88 -8.49
C ALA A 179 -1.39 4.43 -9.61
N ALA A 180 -1.92 3.50 -10.39
CA ALA A 180 -3.00 3.68 -11.34
C ALA A 180 -4.32 3.60 -10.58
N THR A 181 -5.02 4.73 -10.44
CA THR A 181 -6.28 4.83 -9.68
C THR A 181 -7.46 5.03 -10.64
N PRO A 182 -8.07 3.96 -11.18
CA PRO A 182 -9.10 4.06 -12.22
C PRO A 182 -10.38 4.77 -11.74
N ASN A 183 -10.65 4.80 -10.43
CA ASN A 183 -11.90 5.29 -9.86
C ASN A 183 -11.82 6.65 -9.15
N LEU A 184 -10.65 7.29 -9.13
CA LEU A 184 -10.51 8.59 -8.48
C LEU A 184 -10.95 9.73 -9.41
N ALA A 185 -11.73 10.65 -8.84
CA ALA A 185 -12.09 11.93 -9.42
C ALA A 185 -11.54 13.06 -8.51
N PRO A 186 -10.80 14.05 -9.05
CA PRO A 186 -10.34 14.14 -10.44
C PRO A 186 -9.36 13.01 -10.77
N ARG A 187 -9.26 12.69 -12.06
CA ARG A 187 -8.35 11.66 -12.57
C ARG A 187 -6.92 12.01 -12.18
N SER A 188 -6.20 11.07 -11.57
CA SER A 188 -4.80 11.28 -11.16
C SER A 188 -3.97 10.00 -11.16
N VAL A 189 -2.66 10.20 -11.07
CA VAL A 189 -1.64 9.17 -10.84
C VAL A 189 -1.00 9.44 -9.49
N ARG A 190 -0.99 8.43 -8.62
CA ARG A 190 -0.40 8.55 -7.28
C ARG A 190 1.08 8.22 -7.33
N LEU A 191 1.91 9.10 -6.78
CA LEU A 191 3.34 8.89 -6.59
C LEU A 191 3.62 8.60 -5.12
N LEU A 192 4.39 7.55 -4.80
CA LEU A 192 4.90 7.23 -3.46
C LEU A 192 6.40 7.44 -3.45
N ALA A 193 6.85 8.58 -2.93
CA ALA A 193 8.26 8.94 -2.85
C ALA A 193 8.81 8.71 -1.43
N ALA A 194 9.88 7.94 -1.33
CA ALA A 194 10.60 7.64 -0.10
C ALA A 194 11.86 8.51 0.05
N ASP A 195 12.45 8.46 1.24
CA ASP A 195 13.70 9.13 1.59
C ASP A 195 13.65 10.66 1.42
N ILE A 196 12.45 11.26 1.60
CA ILE A 196 12.27 12.72 1.66
C ILE A 196 12.39 13.15 3.12
N GLY A 197 13.39 13.99 3.43
CA GLY A 197 13.53 14.59 4.75
C GLY A 197 12.54 15.73 4.98
N ALA A 198 12.18 15.99 6.25
CA ALA A 198 11.26 17.07 6.62
C ALA A 198 11.69 18.45 6.05
N ARG A 199 13.01 18.74 6.04
CA ARG A 199 13.56 20.00 5.50
C ARG A 199 13.44 20.12 3.98
N GLU A 200 13.27 19.01 3.26
CA GLU A 200 13.18 18.98 1.80
C GLU A 200 11.74 19.10 1.31
N LEU A 201 10.76 18.93 2.22
CA LEU A 201 9.35 18.85 1.87
C LEU A 201 8.80 20.19 1.36
N GLU A 202 9.00 21.30 2.08
CA GLU A 202 8.53 22.61 1.62
C GLU A 202 9.14 22.99 0.25
N PRO A 203 10.46 22.88 0.03
CA PRO A 203 11.04 23.10 -1.30
C PRO A 203 10.43 22.19 -2.39
N LEU A 204 10.17 20.92 -2.09
CA LEU A 204 9.54 19.98 -3.01
C LEU A 204 8.11 20.41 -3.37
N LEU A 205 7.28 20.73 -2.38
CA LEU A 205 5.89 21.15 -2.60
C LEU A 205 5.81 22.44 -3.43
N LYS A 206 6.74 23.38 -3.22
CA LYS A 206 6.87 24.58 -4.08
C LYS A 206 7.22 24.23 -5.53
N ARG A 207 8.16 23.31 -5.77
CA ARG A 207 8.51 22.85 -7.12
C ARG A 207 7.36 22.13 -7.81
N LEU A 208 6.55 21.40 -7.04
CA LEU A 208 5.33 20.73 -7.53
C LEU A 208 4.16 21.69 -7.75
N GLN A 209 4.30 22.98 -7.40
CA GLN A 209 3.22 23.96 -7.39
C GLN A 209 2.00 23.44 -6.61
N TRP A 210 2.25 22.75 -5.49
CA TRP A 210 1.20 22.17 -4.69
C TRP A 210 0.28 23.28 -4.14
N PRO A 211 -1.05 23.16 -4.33
CA PRO A 211 -1.98 24.26 -4.03
C PRO A 211 -2.32 24.39 -2.54
N GLY A 212 -1.87 23.46 -1.69
CA GLY A 212 -2.21 23.44 -0.26
C GLY A 212 -1.32 24.32 0.62
N SER A 213 -1.64 24.33 1.91
CA SER A 213 -0.89 25.08 2.93
C SER A 213 0.23 24.24 3.55
N THR A 214 1.47 24.71 3.45
CA THR A 214 2.63 24.05 4.08
C THR A 214 2.56 24.12 5.62
N ALA A 215 1.91 25.14 6.18
CA ALA A 215 1.75 25.28 7.63
C ALA A 215 0.96 24.12 8.26
N ALA A 216 -0.06 23.60 7.56
CA ALA A 216 -0.84 22.44 8.03
C ALA A 216 0.01 21.16 8.05
N VAL A 217 0.89 21.02 7.05
CA VAL A 217 1.84 19.90 6.95
C VAL A 217 2.91 20.01 8.04
N ASP A 218 3.43 21.20 8.29
CA ASP A 218 4.44 21.44 9.33
C ASP A 218 3.89 21.12 10.72
N GLY A 219 2.65 21.53 11.01
CA GLY A 219 1.96 21.17 12.27
C GLY A 219 1.80 19.67 12.45
N LEU A 220 1.40 18.95 11.40
CA LEU A 220 1.29 17.49 11.40
C LEU A 220 2.65 16.82 11.66
N LEU A 221 3.70 17.24 10.95
CA LEU A 221 5.03 16.65 11.08
C LEU A 221 5.65 16.98 12.43
N ALA A 222 5.49 18.20 12.94
CA ALA A 222 5.94 18.58 14.27
C ALA A 222 5.28 17.73 15.36
N GLY A 223 3.98 17.44 15.22
CA GLY A 223 3.23 16.57 16.14
C GLY A 223 3.69 15.10 16.17
N MET A 224 4.53 14.68 15.22
CA MET A 224 5.02 13.31 15.08
C MET A 224 6.55 13.19 15.02
N ALA A 225 7.29 14.29 15.12
CA ALA A 225 8.73 14.36 14.83
C ALA A 225 9.58 13.49 15.76
N ASP A 226 9.14 13.28 17.01
CA ASP A 226 9.79 12.41 18.00
C ASP A 226 9.59 10.92 17.71
N LEU A 227 8.62 10.58 16.87
CA LEU A 227 8.21 9.20 16.58
C LEU A 227 8.57 8.77 15.16
N CYS A 228 8.64 9.70 14.22
CA CYS A 228 8.83 9.40 12.81
C CYS A 228 9.71 10.46 12.14
N GLY A 229 11.00 10.15 11.95
CA GLY A 229 11.95 11.04 11.28
C GLY A 229 11.93 10.94 9.75
N ARG A 230 11.26 9.93 9.18
CA ARG A 230 11.15 9.69 7.74
C ARG A 230 9.83 9.03 7.38
N PHE A 231 9.27 9.42 6.25
CA PHE A 231 8.00 8.95 5.73
C PHE A 231 8.10 8.65 4.24
N LEU A 232 7.15 7.90 3.71
CA LEU A 232 6.88 7.93 2.27
C LEU A 232 5.81 9.00 2.03
N LEU A 233 6.12 9.94 1.14
CA LEU A 233 5.20 10.98 0.69
C LEU A 233 4.33 10.43 -0.43
N LEU A 234 3.02 10.62 -0.30
CA LEU A 234 2.03 10.31 -1.31
C LEU A 234 1.51 11.61 -1.89
N CYS A 235 1.64 11.76 -3.20
CA CYS A 235 1.12 12.90 -3.94
C CYS A 235 0.39 12.42 -5.18
N ASP A 236 -0.82 12.94 -5.39
CA ASP A 236 -1.62 12.64 -6.57
C ASP A 236 -1.38 13.72 -7.63
N ILE A 237 -1.05 13.32 -8.86
CA ILE A 237 -0.75 14.20 -9.98
C ILE A 237 -1.82 14.02 -11.07
N ASN A 238 -2.46 15.10 -11.50
CA ASN A 238 -3.33 15.14 -12.68
C ASN A 238 -2.66 15.94 -13.82
N GLU A 239 -3.40 16.24 -14.88
CA GLU A 239 -2.90 17.06 -16.00
C GLU A 239 -2.52 18.50 -15.62
N ASP A 240 -3.17 19.05 -14.59
CA ASP A 240 -2.91 20.41 -14.09
C ASP A 240 -1.71 20.46 -13.13
N GLY A 241 -1.43 19.37 -12.42
CA GLY A 241 -0.31 19.27 -11.49
C GLY A 241 -0.65 18.47 -10.23
N ALA A 242 0.00 18.84 -9.11
CA ALA A 242 -0.22 18.18 -7.83
C ALA A 242 -1.59 18.55 -7.23
N LEU A 243 -2.32 17.54 -6.77
CA LEU A 243 -3.61 17.73 -6.10
C LEU A 243 -3.44 18.17 -4.63
N PRO A 244 -4.46 18.82 -4.03
CA PRO A 244 -4.36 19.37 -2.68
C PRO A 244 -4.08 18.34 -1.59
N ARG A 245 -4.56 17.09 -1.73
CA ARG A 245 -4.38 16.06 -0.72
C ARG A 245 -2.97 15.47 -0.76
N LEU A 246 -2.28 15.48 0.38
CA LEU A 246 -1.03 14.75 0.59
C LEU A 246 -1.27 13.56 1.50
N GLY A 247 -0.46 12.51 1.33
CA GLY A 247 -0.37 11.40 2.27
C GLY A 247 1.04 11.21 2.81
N PHE A 248 1.13 10.64 4.01
CA PHE A 248 2.38 10.32 4.69
C PHE A 248 2.26 8.92 5.25
N GLU A 249 3.04 7.97 4.73
CA GLU A 249 3.20 6.66 5.36
C GLU A 249 4.30 6.74 6.41
N MET A 250 3.89 6.47 7.64
CA MET A 250 4.72 6.47 8.83
C MET A 250 4.94 5.03 9.26
N HIS A 251 6.19 4.68 9.50
CA HIS A 251 6.58 3.34 9.93
C HIS A 251 7.20 3.42 11.31
N ALA A 252 6.88 2.47 12.18
CA ALA A 252 7.73 2.21 13.32
C ALA A 252 9.08 1.70 12.80
N VAL A 253 10.20 2.25 13.27
CA VAL A 253 11.54 1.78 12.93
C VAL A 253 12.40 1.72 14.17
N ARG A 254 13.26 0.69 14.28
CA ARG A 254 14.27 0.57 15.32
C ARG A 254 15.60 1.12 14.82
N GLY A 255 16.20 2.04 15.57
CA GLY A 255 17.52 2.60 15.26
C GLY A 255 17.55 3.53 14.04
N ASN A 256 18.75 3.90 13.61
CA ASN A 256 19.00 4.93 12.58
C ASN A 256 18.88 4.42 11.13
N ALA A 257 18.48 3.18 10.89
CA ALA A 257 18.49 2.56 9.56
C ALA A 257 17.23 2.87 8.73
N ALA A 258 16.76 4.12 8.73
CA ALA A 258 15.55 4.52 8.01
C ALA A 258 15.84 4.79 6.51
N ASN A 259 16.36 3.80 5.79
CA ASN A 259 16.31 3.85 4.33
C ASN A 259 14.99 3.24 3.85
N TYR A 260 14.56 3.55 2.62
CA TYR A 260 13.28 3.09 2.10
C TYR A 260 13.08 1.56 2.16
N ARG A 261 14.14 0.75 2.02
CA ARG A 261 14.01 -0.73 2.09
C ARG A 261 13.63 -1.19 3.49
N ALA A 262 14.24 -0.60 4.51
CA ALA A 262 13.91 -0.88 5.89
C ALA A 262 12.46 -0.49 6.21
N LEU A 263 11.96 0.63 5.66
CA LEU A 263 10.55 1.03 5.81
C LEU A 263 9.60 -0.01 5.21
N LEU A 264 9.89 -0.49 4.00
CA LEU A 264 9.05 -1.52 3.35
C LEU A 264 9.09 -2.88 4.07
N ALA A 265 10.14 -3.17 4.83
CA ALA A 265 10.30 -4.37 5.63
C ALA A 265 9.89 -4.20 7.11
N ALA A 266 9.59 -2.98 7.55
CA ALA A 266 9.36 -2.65 8.97
C ALA A 266 8.28 -3.53 9.62
N TRP A 267 7.28 -3.89 8.83
CA TRP A 267 6.18 -4.74 9.27
C TRP A 267 6.58 -6.15 9.68
N LEU A 268 7.76 -6.63 9.26
CA LEU A 268 8.36 -7.92 9.63
C LEU A 268 9.27 -7.82 10.86
N THR A 269 9.84 -6.64 11.10
CA THR A 269 10.91 -6.41 12.08
C THR A 269 10.46 -5.62 13.31
N THR A 270 9.24 -5.08 13.28
CA THR A 270 8.62 -4.33 14.37
C THR A 270 7.61 -5.17 15.13
N SER A 271 7.35 -4.76 16.37
CA SER A 271 6.45 -5.43 17.28
C SER A 271 5.42 -4.44 17.85
N LYS A 272 4.50 -4.97 18.66
CA LYS A 272 3.52 -4.17 19.41
C LYS A 272 4.17 -3.04 20.22
N SER A 273 5.36 -3.25 20.80
CA SER A 273 6.01 -2.21 21.62
C SER A 273 6.49 -1.03 20.79
N ASP A 274 6.96 -1.29 19.57
CA ASP A 274 7.46 -0.25 18.66
C ASP A 274 6.30 0.63 18.14
N TRP A 275 5.13 0.04 17.93
CA TRP A 275 3.93 0.73 17.46
C TRP A 275 3.15 1.44 18.57
N ARG A 276 3.32 1.06 19.83
CA ARG A 276 2.54 1.60 20.95
C ARG A 276 2.65 3.13 21.11
N PRO A 277 3.84 3.75 21.04
CA PRO A 277 3.97 5.21 21.12
C PRO A 277 3.23 5.91 19.98
N VAL A 278 3.39 5.40 18.74
CA VAL A 278 2.71 5.94 17.55
C VAL A 278 1.20 5.89 17.71
N ILE A 279 0.65 4.72 18.05
CA ILE A 279 -0.80 4.52 18.17
C ILE A 279 -1.39 5.38 19.29
N ARG A 280 -0.70 5.49 20.45
CA ARG A 280 -1.14 6.39 21.53
C ARG A 280 -1.21 7.84 21.09
N ARG A 281 -0.17 8.33 20.38
CA ARG A 281 -0.17 9.69 19.84
C ARG A 281 -1.34 9.94 18.89
N LEU A 282 -1.69 8.97 18.04
CA LEU A 282 -2.86 9.09 17.17
C LEU A 282 -4.18 9.19 17.94
N VAL A 283 -4.31 8.48 19.08
CA VAL A 283 -5.47 8.61 19.96
C VAL A 283 -5.50 9.98 20.63
N ASP A 284 -4.37 10.44 21.17
CA ASP A 284 -4.26 11.74 21.84
C ASP A 284 -4.59 12.91 20.90
N LEU A 285 -4.23 12.77 19.61
CA LEU A 285 -4.54 13.74 18.55
C LEU A 285 -5.97 13.59 17.98
N GLY A 286 -6.75 12.61 18.45
CA GLY A 286 -8.11 12.36 17.97
C GLY A 286 -8.19 11.74 16.56
N TRP A 287 -7.08 11.24 16.02
CA TRP A 287 -7.01 10.61 14.70
C TRP A 287 -7.23 9.10 14.73
N CYS A 288 -7.31 8.50 15.91
CA CYS A 288 -7.60 7.08 16.09
C CYS A 288 -8.59 6.89 17.25
N LEU A 289 -9.69 6.19 16.98
CA LEU A 289 -10.64 5.80 18.02
C LEU A 289 -9.97 4.82 19.01
N PRO A 290 -10.22 4.92 20.32
CA PRO A 290 -9.62 4.01 21.32
C PRO A 290 -9.83 2.52 21.01
N ALA A 291 -11.02 2.13 20.54
CA ALA A 291 -11.31 0.76 20.15
C ALA A 291 -10.50 0.27 18.94
N LYS A 292 -10.19 1.18 18.00
CA LYS A 292 -9.30 0.90 16.86
C LYS A 292 -7.86 0.75 17.33
N ALA A 293 -7.40 1.62 18.23
CA ALA A 293 -6.06 1.54 18.82
C ALA A 293 -5.81 0.21 19.54
N GLU A 294 -6.75 -0.24 20.37
CA GLU A 294 -6.65 -1.56 21.02
C GLU A 294 -6.65 -2.70 20.00
N GLY A 295 -7.50 -2.61 18.97
CA GLY A 295 -7.52 -3.57 17.87
C GLY A 295 -6.17 -3.66 17.15
N LEU A 296 -5.59 -2.52 16.76
CA LEU A 296 -4.28 -2.46 16.13
C LEU A 296 -3.20 -3.05 17.02
N LEU A 297 -3.21 -2.71 18.31
CA LEU A 297 -2.25 -3.26 19.28
C LEU A 297 -2.46 -4.75 19.58
N ALA A 298 -3.60 -5.33 19.20
CA ALA A 298 -3.86 -6.76 19.27
C ALA A 298 -3.56 -7.50 17.94
N TRP A 299 -3.34 -6.77 16.84
CA TRP A 299 -3.08 -7.34 15.52
C TRP A 299 -1.74 -8.08 15.41
N PRO A 300 -0.59 -7.53 15.87
CA PRO A 300 0.69 -8.21 15.73
C PRO A 300 0.73 -9.57 16.42
N GLY A 301 1.21 -10.59 15.72
CA GLY A 301 1.29 -11.94 16.25
C GLY A 301 2.05 -12.90 15.35
N LEU A 302 2.74 -13.84 15.98
CA LEU A 302 3.42 -14.95 15.33
C LEU A 302 2.85 -16.25 15.89
N ARG A 303 2.26 -17.10 15.05
CA ARG A 303 1.61 -18.34 15.49
C ARG A 303 1.83 -19.47 14.50
N THR A 304 2.06 -20.68 14.99
CA THR A 304 1.99 -21.88 14.16
C THR A 304 0.54 -22.29 14.00
N VAL A 305 0.12 -22.52 12.76
CA VAL A 305 -1.21 -23.01 12.39
C VAL A 305 -1.07 -24.32 11.64
N PHE A 306 -1.98 -25.25 11.89
CA PHE A 306 -1.99 -26.57 11.29
C PHE A 306 -3.24 -26.71 10.42
N GLY A 307 -3.09 -27.27 9.24
CA GLY A 307 -4.20 -27.60 8.36
C GLY A 307 -3.87 -28.81 7.49
N GLU A 308 -4.80 -29.20 6.64
CA GLU A 308 -4.66 -30.34 5.72
C GLU A 308 -3.44 -30.21 4.80
N ALA A 309 -3.07 -28.98 4.44
CA ALA A 309 -1.92 -28.67 3.59
C ALA A 309 -0.58 -28.66 4.34
N GLY A 310 -0.58 -28.95 5.64
CA GLY A 310 0.60 -28.99 6.49
C GLY A 310 0.60 -27.90 7.57
N ALA A 311 1.80 -27.64 8.10
CA ALA A 311 2.02 -26.67 9.16
C ALA A 311 2.60 -25.36 8.58
N PHE A 312 2.04 -24.24 9.03
CA PHE A 312 2.40 -22.91 8.58
C PHE A 312 2.70 -22.00 9.76
N GLN A 313 3.57 -21.04 9.53
CA GLN A 313 3.75 -19.88 10.37
C GLN A 313 2.85 -18.75 9.88
N LEU A 314 1.87 -18.37 10.69
CA LEU A 314 1.09 -17.16 10.53
C LEU A 314 1.85 -15.97 11.13
N TYR A 315 2.17 -15.02 10.27
CA TYR A 315 2.72 -13.74 10.63
C TYR A 315 1.65 -12.65 10.44
N MET A 316 1.39 -11.88 11.49
CA MET A 316 0.56 -10.69 11.47
C MET A 316 1.37 -9.52 12.04
N GLY A 317 1.40 -8.38 11.36
CA GLY A 317 2.15 -7.20 11.78
C GLY A 317 1.49 -5.92 11.29
N ILE A 318 1.82 -4.77 11.89
CA ILE A 318 1.38 -3.47 11.36
C ILE A 318 2.44 -3.01 10.38
N ASN A 319 2.02 -2.69 9.15
CA ASN A 319 2.90 -2.26 8.08
C ASN A 319 3.27 -0.80 8.15
N HIS A 320 2.25 0.05 8.18
CA HIS A 320 2.41 1.48 8.37
C HIS A 320 1.11 2.10 8.87
N VAL A 321 1.22 3.34 9.33
CA VAL A 321 0.07 4.26 9.48
C VAL A 321 0.19 5.28 8.36
N LYS A 322 -0.92 5.53 7.66
CA LYS A 322 -1.01 6.60 6.67
C LYS A 322 -1.80 7.76 7.25
N LEU A 323 -1.19 8.94 7.23
CA LEU A 323 -1.89 10.20 7.49
C LEU A 323 -2.16 10.89 6.16
N SER A 324 -3.41 11.23 5.89
CA SER A 324 -3.77 12.07 4.73
C SER A 324 -4.16 13.45 5.24
N VAL A 325 -3.62 14.49 4.63
CA VAL A 325 -3.91 15.89 4.96
C VAL A 325 -4.48 16.60 3.75
N ASP A 326 -5.57 17.32 3.95
CA ASP A 326 -6.17 18.27 3.02
C ASP A 326 -6.83 19.42 3.81
N GLU A 327 -7.58 20.29 3.14
CA GLU A 327 -8.31 21.40 3.78
C GLU A 327 -9.32 20.92 4.84
N GLY A 328 -9.81 19.69 4.71
CA GLY A 328 -10.74 19.08 5.67
C GLY A 328 -10.05 18.53 6.93
N GLY A 329 -8.73 18.67 7.05
CA GLY A 329 -7.95 18.23 8.19
C GLY A 329 -7.19 16.92 7.93
N VAL A 330 -6.94 16.18 9.01
CA VAL A 330 -6.12 14.96 8.98
C VAL A 330 -7.02 13.73 9.09
N ARG A 331 -6.81 12.75 8.22
CA ARG A 331 -7.43 11.43 8.30
C ARG A 331 -6.36 10.37 8.45
N ALA A 332 -6.57 9.40 9.34
CA ALA A 332 -5.61 8.34 9.59
C ALA A 332 -6.15 6.97 9.20
N LYS A 333 -5.25 6.17 8.61
CA LYS A 333 -5.48 4.76 8.28
C LYS A 333 -4.30 3.93 8.79
N ALA A 334 -4.54 2.68 9.17
CA ALA A 334 -3.47 1.73 9.47
C ALA A 334 -3.53 0.54 8.52
N TYR A 335 -2.36 0.00 8.19
CA TYR A 335 -2.22 -1.11 7.28
C TYR A 335 -1.74 -2.32 8.06
N GLY A 336 -2.61 -3.31 8.27
CA GLY A 336 -2.25 -4.61 8.83
C GLY A 336 -1.74 -5.53 7.74
N GLY A 337 -0.58 -6.15 7.94
CA GLY A 337 -0.08 -7.24 7.11
C GLY A 337 -0.42 -8.60 7.70
N LEU A 338 -0.71 -9.56 6.84
CA LEU A 338 -0.88 -10.98 7.14
C LEU A 338 -0.14 -11.81 6.10
N ARG A 339 0.62 -12.81 6.52
CA ARG A 339 1.27 -13.79 5.63
C ARG A 339 1.35 -15.16 6.30
N LEU A 340 1.07 -16.21 5.54
CA LEU A 340 1.29 -17.61 5.89
C LEU A 340 2.58 -18.10 5.23
N LEU A 341 3.48 -18.67 6.00
CA LEU A 341 4.71 -19.27 5.49
C LEU A 341 4.72 -20.75 5.84
N PRO A 342 4.92 -21.67 4.88
CA PRO A 342 5.21 -23.06 5.21
C PRO A 342 6.36 -23.14 6.23
N LEU A 343 6.26 -23.98 7.28
CA LEU A 343 7.26 -24.00 8.36
C LEU A 343 8.70 -24.26 7.87
N ASP A 344 8.85 -25.10 6.83
CA ASP A 344 10.13 -25.41 6.19
C ASP A 344 10.73 -24.22 5.43
N GLN A 345 9.88 -23.29 4.97
CA GLN A 345 10.30 -22.02 4.36
C GLN A 345 10.53 -20.94 5.41
N PHE A 346 9.74 -20.91 6.48
CA PHE A 346 9.87 -19.94 7.57
C PHE A 346 11.25 -20.02 8.22
N ALA A 347 11.76 -21.23 8.47
CA ALA A 347 13.12 -21.41 8.99
C ALA A 347 14.16 -20.74 8.06
N LYS A 348 14.05 -20.91 6.74
CA LYS A 348 14.97 -20.32 5.78
C LYS A 348 14.86 -18.79 5.71
N GLU A 349 13.65 -18.24 5.69
CA GLU A 349 13.44 -16.78 5.64
C GLU A 349 13.85 -16.08 6.96
N SER A 350 13.75 -16.77 8.10
CA SER A 350 14.08 -16.20 9.43
C SER A 350 15.59 -16.04 9.67
N PHE A 351 16.44 -16.81 8.99
CA PHE A 351 17.90 -16.75 9.14
C PHE A 351 18.59 -15.71 8.24
N PHE A 352 17.88 -15.07 7.31
CA PHE A 352 18.43 -14.04 6.41
C PHE A 352 18.00 -12.60 6.75
N GLY A 353 17.44 -12.37 7.94
CA GLY A 353 17.05 -11.04 8.42
C GLY A 353 18.09 -10.32 9.29
N GLY A 354 19.39 -10.45 8.95
CA GLY A 354 20.50 -9.75 9.61
C GLY A 354 20.99 -8.55 8.81
#